data_AF-A0A7S2ESX0-F1
#
_entry.id   AF-A0A7S2ESX0-F1
#
_cell.length_a   1.000
_cell.length_b   1.000
_cell.length_c   1.000
_cell.angle_alpha   90.00
_cell.angle_beta   90.00
_cell.angle_gamma   90.00
#
_symmetry.space_group_name_H-M   'P 1'
#
loop_
_entity.id
_entity.type
_entity.pdbx_description
1 polymer ?
#
loop_
_entity_poly.entity_id
_entity_poly.type
_entity_poly.pdbx_seq_one_letter_code
_entity_poly.pdbx_strand_id
1 'polypeptide(L)'
;RPRFVPPSSDCGEASCQGRRHNRSKLISGLGIRMPPRAESATMEGSAAPLRRVDSDTSLSDSENGPIKTYRDYRVRKSKLIGMINWTHVIGTYAPQLFVVGIMALLGLIVHQVATELFEQAGSENCFSLNTVIAVALAVKDLFVGVYERLVLFRGESLFSPAVEATFVVLVVVGWLIRMDNPVYLLSFATFKAPDSWKVSHEQIVEMMRRQECFTEDSLEFMRRLLVRSGTGQSTAWPPGIVQCLKGMKTDRTIEGSRREAETVIFDIVEKALKKAKVSPKEIDVLVINCSLFSPTPSLCAMVISKFGMRSDIQSYNLSGMGCGASLISVGLAKDVLQRSAFGGKALVVSTEIIT
;
A
#
# COMPACT_ATOMS: atom_id res chain seq x y z
N ARG A 1 -38.52 2.02 -20.40
CA ARG A 1 -38.14 0.83 -21.20
C ARG A 1 -38.60 1.04 -22.64
N PRO A 2 -37.68 0.98 -23.61
CA PRO A 2 -37.88 0.20 -24.81
C PRO A 2 -36.99 -1.05 -24.76
N ARG A 3 -37.51 -2.14 -25.31
CA ARG A 3 -36.89 -3.47 -25.40
C ARG A 3 -35.90 -3.48 -26.57
N PHE A 4 -34.83 -4.26 -26.43
CA PHE A 4 -34.16 -4.87 -27.57
C PHE A 4 -33.97 -6.35 -27.28
N VAL A 5 -34.36 -7.16 -28.26
CA VAL A 5 -34.43 -8.63 -28.28
C VAL A 5 -33.09 -9.18 -28.79
N PRO A 6 -32.53 -10.28 -28.24
CA PRO A 6 -31.30 -10.90 -28.73
C PRO A 6 -31.59 -12.00 -29.76
N PRO A 7 -30.66 -12.34 -30.67
CA PRO A 7 -30.71 -13.61 -31.35
C PRO A 7 -29.98 -14.69 -30.54
N SER A 8 -30.74 -15.76 -30.30
CA SER A 8 -30.37 -17.09 -29.85
C SER A 8 -29.50 -17.81 -30.90
N SER A 9 -28.41 -18.46 -30.47
CA SER A 9 -28.26 -19.91 -30.29
C SER A 9 -27.95 -20.68 -31.57
N ASP A 10 -26.77 -21.31 -31.62
CA ASP A 10 -26.78 -22.74 -31.89
C ASP A 10 -25.68 -23.48 -31.12
N CYS A 11 -26.09 -24.62 -30.58
CA CYS A 11 -25.42 -25.47 -29.61
C CYS A 11 -24.37 -26.39 -30.23
N GLY A 12 -23.47 -26.91 -29.40
CA GLY A 12 -22.67 -28.09 -29.73
C GLY A 12 -21.61 -28.41 -28.69
N GLU A 13 -21.98 -29.26 -27.72
CA GLU A 13 -21.08 -29.89 -26.75
C GLU A 13 -19.95 -30.69 -27.44
N ALA A 14 -18.73 -30.68 -26.88
CA ALA A 14 -17.92 -31.89 -26.63
C ALA A 14 -16.53 -31.56 -26.06
N SER A 15 -16.11 -32.42 -25.12
CA SER A 15 -14.87 -32.43 -24.36
C SER A 15 -13.62 -32.87 -25.16
N CYS A 16 -12.47 -32.69 -24.49
CA CYS A 16 -11.23 -33.50 -24.52
C CYS A 16 -9.97 -32.95 -25.23
N GLN A 17 -8.95 -32.81 -24.37
CA GLN A 17 -7.56 -33.25 -24.52
C GLN A 17 -6.63 -32.54 -25.50
N GLY A 18 -5.41 -32.31 -25.00
CA GLY A 18 -4.40 -31.48 -25.63
C GLY A 18 -3.75 -32.08 -26.87
N ARG A 19 -3.13 -31.19 -27.66
CA ARG A 19 -2.01 -31.53 -28.52
C ARG A 19 -1.16 -30.27 -28.75
N ARG A 20 0.05 -30.30 -28.21
CA ARG A 20 1.19 -29.49 -28.65
C ARG A 20 1.38 -29.73 -30.15
N HIS A 21 1.54 -28.67 -30.95
CA HIS A 21 2.12 -28.78 -32.29
C HIS A 21 3.09 -27.65 -32.62
N ASN A 22 4.23 -28.10 -33.15
CA ASN A 22 5.41 -27.38 -33.59
C ASN A 22 5.11 -26.20 -34.53
N ARG A 23 5.61 -25.01 -34.17
CA ARG A 23 5.92 -23.93 -35.12
C ARG A 23 7.44 -23.73 -35.17
N SER A 24 8.17 -24.66 -35.80
CA SER A 24 9.61 -24.53 -36.08
C SER A 24 9.96 -24.57 -37.57
N LYS A 25 8.99 -24.37 -38.46
CA LYS A 25 9.24 -24.28 -39.91
C LYS A 25 8.34 -23.24 -40.56
N LEU A 26 8.58 -21.96 -40.28
CA LEU A 26 8.09 -20.89 -41.15
C LEU A 26 8.85 -19.57 -40.95
N ILE A 27 10.18 -19.61 -40.77
CA ILE A 27 11.03 -18.42 -40.91
C ILE A 27 12.38 -18.88 -41.50
N SER A 28 12.40 -19.17 -42.79
CA SER A 28 13.64 -19.46 -43.54
C SER A 28 13.64 -18.75 -44.90
N GLY A 29 13.24 -17.47 -44.91
CA GLY A 29 13.12 -16.67 -46.14
C GLY A 29 13.39 -15.17 -46.00
N LEU A 30 13.88 -14.71 -44.84
CA LEU A 30 14.27 -13.32 -44.64
C LEU A 30 15.72 -13.32 -44.15
N GLY A 31 16.65 -12.96 -45.05
CA GLY A 31 18.08 -12.86 -44.81
C GLY A 31 18.46 -11.75 -43.83
N ILE A 32 18.05 -11.89 -42.57
CA ILE A 32 18.46 -11.05 -41.45
C ILE A 32 19.57 -11.82 -40.73
N ARG A 33 20.84 -11.52 -41.03
CA ARG A 33 21.98 -11.96 -40.21
C ARG A 33 21.91 -11.19 -38.88
N MET A 34 21.61 -11.88 -37.80
CA MET A 34 21.88 -11.35 -36.45
C MET A 34 23.40 -11.24 -36.26
N PRO A 35 23.92 -10.16 -35.65
CA PRO A 35 25.32 -10.09 -35.27
C PRO A 35 25.64 -11.21 -34.26
N PRO A 36 26.83 -11.82 -34.31
CA PRO A 36 27.21 -12.88 -33.39
C PRO A 36 27.17 -12.36 -31.95
N ARG A 37 26.56 -13.15 -31.08
CA ARG A 37 26.60 -12.98 -29.63
C ARG A 37 28.08 -12.98 -29.22
N ALA A 38 28.53 -11.95 -28.51
CA ALA A 38 29.92 -11.83 -28.09
C ALA A 38 30.35 -13.10 -27.36
N GLU A 39 31.20 -13.89 -28.03
CA GLU A 39 31.95 -14.98 -27.42
C GLU A 39 32.96 -14.35 -26.44
N SER A 40 33.15 -15.01 -25.31
CA SER A 40 34.07 -14.63 -24.25
C SER A 40 35.47 -14.43 -24.80
N ALA A 41 35.85 -13.18 -25.04
CA ALA A 41 37.22 -12.81 -25.32
C ALA A 41 38.04 -13.02 -24.04
N THR A 42 38.86 -14.07 -24.05
CA THR A 42 40.05 -14.18 -23.20
C THR A 42 40.97 -13.02 -23.55
N MET A 43 41.02 -12.02 -22.67
CA MET A 43 42.05 -10.97 -22.68
C MET A 43 42.88 -11.15 -21.41
N GLU A 44 44.13 -11.53 -21.61
CA GLU A 44 45.19 -11.45 -20.60
C GLU A 44 45.35 -9.98 -20.19
N GLY A 45 44.95 -9.68 -18.97
CA GLY A 45 45.07 -8.36 -18.36
C GLY A 45 44.49 -8.42 -16.96
N SER A 46 45.36 -8.24 -15.95
CA SER A 46 45.03 -8.28 -14.52
C SER A 46 43.83 -7.39 -14.19
N ALA A 47 42.64 -7.98 -14.12
CA ALA A 47 41.43 -7.36 -13.61
C ALA A 47 40.96 -8.18 -12.41
N ALA A 48 41.16 -7.63 -11.21
CA ALA A 48 40.65 -8.22 -9.99
C ALA A 48 39.13 -8.43 -10.10
N PRO A 49 38.58 -9.56 -9.62
CA PRO A 49 37.16 -9.83 -9.72
C PRO A 49 36.36 -8.77 -8.97
N LEU A 50 35.33 -8.22 -9.62
CA LEU A 50 34.41 -7.26 -9.02
C LEU A 50 33.79 -7.84 -7.74
N ARG A 51 34.13 -7.22 -6.61
CA ARG A 51 33.63 -7.58 -5.27
C ARG A 51 32.12 -7.31 -5.21
N ARG A 52 31.32 -8.34 -4.92
CA ARG A 52 29.91 -8.14 -4.55
C ARG A 52 29.86 -7.29 -3.27
N VAL A 53 29.06 -6.23 -3.32
CA VAL A 53 28.79 -5.37 -2.18
C VAL A 53 27.57 -5.95 -1.47
N ASP A 54 27.78 -6.49 -0.27
CA ASP A 54 26.71 -6.87 0.64
C ASP A 54 26.13 -5.62 1.31
N SER A 55 24.85 -5.66 1.66
CA SER A 55 24.00 -4.52 2.03
C SER A 55 24.27 -3.86 3.38
N ASP A 56 25.48 -3.98 3.93
CA ASP A 56 25.84 -3.37 5.20
C ASP A 56 26.84 -2.22 4.99
N THR A 57 26.32 -0.99 5.01
CA THR A 57 26.97 0.25 5.49
C THR A 57 28.50 0.35 5.38
N SER A 58 29.09 0.12 4.21
CA SER A 58 30.51 0.37 3.96
C SER A 58 30.72 1.21 2.69
N LEU A 59 30.02 2.35 2.60
CA LEU A 59 30.23 3.36 1.55
C LEU A 59 30.46 4.73 2.18
N SER A 60 31.59 4.90 2.87
CA SER A 60 32.22 6.21 3.01
C SER A 60 33.59 6.10 3.69
N ASP A 61 34.58 5.51 3.02
CA ASP A 61 35.97 5.88 3.28
C ASP A 61 36.57 6.32 1.95
N SER A 62 36.55 7.63 1.70
CA SER A 62 37.42 8.23 0.71
C SER A 62 38.82 8.31 1.33
N GLU A 63 39.76 7.50 0.85
CA GLU A 63 41.18 7.74 1.09
C GLU A 63 41.50 9.16 0.59
N ASN A 64 41.90 10.05 1.51
CA ASN A 64 42.45 11.39 1.27
C ASN A 64 41.47 12.57 1.12
N GLY A 65 40.45 12.66 2.00
CA GLY A 65 39.69 13.90 2.22
C GLY A 65 39.59 14.26 3.71
N PRO A 66 39.44 15.55 4.09
CA PRO A 66 39.35 15.95 5.50
C PRO A 66 38.11 15.31 6.16
N ILE A 67 38.34 14.64 7.28
CA ILE A 67 37.34 13.91 8.08
C ILE A 67 36.21 14.86 8.47
N LYS A 68 35.08 14.80 7.74
CA LYS A 68 33.84 15.45 8.17
C LYS A 68 33.28 14.66 9.34
N THR A 69 33.36 15.25 10.53
CA THR A 69 32.78 14.69 11.75
C THR A 69 31.25 14.73 11.64
N TYR A 70 30.65 13.61 11.20
CA TYR A 70 29.22 13.34 11.39
C TYR A 70 28.99 13.10 12.89
N ARG A 71 28.93 14.19 13.66
CA ARG A 71 28.55 14.12 15.07
C ARG A 71 27.05 13.90 15.19
N ASP A 72 26.74 12.76 15.78
CA ASP A 72 25.52 12.39 16.51
C ASP A 72 24.25 12.07 15.71
N TYR A 73 24.33 11.03 14.87
CA TYR A 73 23.16 10.14 14.68
C TYR A 73 23.07 9.20 15.89
N ARG A 74 22.55 9.71 17.03
CA ARG A 74 22.28 8.87 18.20
C ARG A 74 21.03 8.04 17.94
N VAL A 75 21.20 6.85 17.38
CA VAL A 75 20.16 5.82 17.42
C VAL A 75 19.97 5.44 18.89
N ARG A 76 18.80 5.77 19.43
CA ARG A 76 18.43 5.36 20.80
C ARG A 76 18.41 3.83 20.82
N LYS A 77 19.13 3.18 21.74
CA LYS A 77 19.04 1.72 21.92
C LYS A 77 17.57 1.35 22.11
N SER A 78 17.02 0.58 21.16
CA SER A 78 15.64 0.13 21.18
C SER A 78 15.39 -0.62 22.50
N LYS A 79 14.44 -0.13 23.31
CA LYS A 79 13.93 -0.90 24.44
C LYS A 79 13.11 -2.04 23.84
N LEU A 80 13.71 -3.23 23.74
CA LEU A 80 13.11 -4.44 23.17
C LEU A 80 11.70 -4.76 23.73
N ILE A 81 11.41 -4.32 24.96
CA ILE A 81 10.09 -4.50 25.62
C ILE A 81 8.96 -3.67 24.98
N GLY A 82 9.24 -2.64 24.17
CA GLY A 82 8.25 -1.83 23.47
C GLY A 82 8.05 -2.18 21.99
N MET A 83 8.74 -3.20 21.48
CA MET A 83 8.78 -3.52 20.05
C MET A 83 7.66 -4.49 19.62
N ILE A 84 6.93 -5.06 20.57
CA ILE A 84 5.74 -5.86 20.28
C ILE A 84 4.57 -4.90 20.20
N ASN A 85 4.18 -4.55 18.98
CA ASN A 85 2.91 -3.90 18.76
C ASN A 85 1.79 -4.92 19.07
N TRP A 86 1.37 -4.99 20.33
CA TRP A 86 0.35 -5.93 20.79
C TRP A 86 -0.97 -5.77 20.01
N THR A 87 -1.27 -4.58 19.48
CA THR A 87 -2.44 -4.40 18.60
C THR A 87 -2.28 -5.16 17.28
N HIS A 88 -1.08 -5.21 16.71
CA HIS A 88 -0.78 -6.00 15.52
C HIS A 88 -0.81 -7.50 15.82
N VAL A 89 -0.25 -7.93 16.95
CA VAL A 89 -0.29 -9.35 17.37
C VAL A 89 -1.74 -9.79 17.56
N ILE A 90 -2.51 -9.05 18.37
CA ILE A 90 -3.92 -9.34 18.62
C ILE A 90 -4.71 -9.33 17.31
N GLY A 91 -4.50 -8.33 16.44
CA GLY A 91 -5.16 -8.26 15.14
C GLY A 91 -4.83 -9.42 14.20
N THR A 92 -3.58 -9.91 14.22
CA THR A 92 -3.14 -11.04 13.38
C THR A 92 -3.77 -12.35 13.86
N TYR A 93 -3.85 -12.56 15.17
CA TYR A 93 -4.39 -13.79 15.77
C TYR A 93 -5.90 -13.73 16.03
N ALA A 94 -6.54 -12.55 15.94
CA ALA A 94 -7.97 -12.36 16.20
C ALA A 94 -8.88 -13.31 15.40
N PRO A 95 -8.68 -13.53 14.08
CA PRO A 95 -9.50 -14.46 13.32
C PRO A 95 -9.36 -15.91 13.81
N GLN A 96 -8.15 -16.32 14.20
CA GLN A 96 -7.89 -17.66 14.73
C GLN A 96 -8.50 -17.84 16.12
N LEU A 97 -8.34 -16.84 17.00
CA LEU A 97 -8.96 -16.81 18.32
C LEU A 97 -10.49 -16.81 18.24
N PHE A 98 -11.06 -16.12 17.25
CA PHE A 98 -12.51 -16.11 17.00
C PHE A 98 -13.03 -17.50 16.59
N VAL A 99 -12.32 -18.20 15.70
CA VAL A 99 -12.67 -19.59 15.32
C VAL A 99 -12.54 -20.55 16.50
N VAL A 100 -11.45 -20.47 17.27
CA VAL A 100 -11.25 -21.30 18.47
C VAL A 100 -12.33 -21.01 19.51
N GLY A 101 -12.69 -19.74 19.71
CA GLY A 101 -13.76 -19.35 20.62
C GLY A 101 -15.13 -19.87 20.19
N ILE A 102 -15.46 -19.85 18.88
CA ILE A 102 -16.71 -20.46 18.37
C ILE A 102 -16.73 -21.96 18.67
N MET A 103 -15.61 -22.67 18.44
CA MET A 103 -15.52 -24.11 18.74
C MET A 103 -15.68 -24.39 20.24
N ALA A 104 -15.08 -23.56 21.10
CA ALA A 104 -15.24 -23.66 22.55
C ALA A 104 -16.70 -23.39 22.99
N LEU A 105 -17.36 -22.39 22.42
CA LEU A 105 -18.77 -22.08 22.70
C LEU A 105 -19.68 -23.26 22.31
N LEU A 106 -19.49 -23.85 21.12
CA LEU A 106 -20.22 -25.04 20.70
C LEU A 106 -19.99 -26.23 21.65
N GLY A 107 -18.74 -26.44 22.08
CA GLY A 107 -18.41 -27.47 23.07
C GLY A 107 -19.11 -27.28 24.41
N LEU A 108 -19.16 -26.04 24.92
CA LEU A 108 -19.85 -25.72 26.17
C LEU A 108 -21.38 -25.91 26.06
N ILE A 109 -21.98 -25.53 24.93
CA ILE A 109 -23.42 -25.75 24.68
C ILE A 109 -23.72 -27.25 24.65
N VAL A 110 -22.93 -28.05 23.92
CA VAL A 110 -23.10 -29.51 23.86
C VAL A 110 -22.94 -30.15 25.24
N HIS A 111 -21.95 -29.71 26.03
CA HIS A 111 -21.74 -30.20 27.39
C HIS A 111 -22.91 -29.87 28.32
N GLN A 112 -23.45 -28.65 28.25
CA GLN A 112 -24.61 -28.25 29.04
C GLN A 112 -25.86 -29.06 28.66
N VAL A 113 -26.15 -29.20 27.37
CA VAL A 113 -27.30 -30.01 26.91
C VAL A 113 -27.12 -31.47 27.29
N ALA A 114 -25.92 -32.03 27.15
CA ALA A 114 -25.66 -33.42 27.52
C ALA A 114 -25.85 -33.67 29.02
N THR A 115 -25.41 -32.74 29.88
CA THR A 115 -25.54 -32.85 31.34
C THR A 115 -26.99 -32.67 31.81
N GLU A 116 -27.72 -31.71 31.26
CA GLU A 116 -29.17 -31.52 31.53
C GLU A 116 -29.99 -32.74 31.08
N LEU A 117 -29.70 -33.31 29.91
CA LEU A 117 -30.35 -34.53 29.43
C LEU A 117 -30.01 -35.75 30.28
N PHE A 118 -28.77 -35.86 30.80
CA PHE A 118 -28.35 -36.97 31.66
C PHE A 118 -28.98 -36.89 33.06
N GLU A 119 -29.20 -35.69 33.59
CA GLU A 119 -29.92 -35.49 34.86
C GLU A 119 -31.43 -35.75 34.72
N GLN A 120 -32.05 -35.40 33.60
CA GLN A 120 -33.46 -35.74 33.33
C GLN A 120 -33.66 -37.23 33.01
N ALA A 121 -32.69 -37.87 32.36
CA ALA A 121 -32.66 -39.30 32.11
C ALA A 121 -32.12 -40.05 33.33
N GLY A 122 -32.80 -39.89 34.47
CA GLY A 122 -32.64 -40.79 35.60
C GLY A 122 -32.81 -42.23 35.12
N SER A 123 -31.71 -42.99 35.21
CA SER A 123 -31.57 -44.44 35.10
C SER A 123 -32.79 -45.24 34.59
N GLU A 124 -32.55 -45.93 33.47
CA GLU A 124 -33.39 -46.94 32.80
C GLU A 124 -34.30 -46.41 31.67
N ASN A 125 -33.76 -46.36 30.44
CA ASN A 125 -34.01 -47.44 29.47
C ASN A 125 -33.30 -47.21 28.13
N CYS A 126 -32.79 -48.31 27.60
CA CYS A 126 -32.15 -48.48 26.31
C CYS A 126 -33.06 -47.94 25.17
N PHE A 127 -32.44 -47.29 24.18
CA PHE A 127 -33.01 -46.76 22.94
C PHE A 127 -34.36 -47.40 22.51
N SER A 128 -35.47 -46.75 22.86
CA SER A 128 -36.81 -47.08 22.39
C SER A 128 -37.38 -45.90 21.58
N LEU A 129 -38.33 -46.17 20.68
CA LEU A 129 -39.08 -45.15 19.93
C LEU A 129 -39.73 -44.12 20.88
N ASN A 130 -40.09 -44.54 22.09
CA ASN A 130 -40.62 -43.65 23.13
C ASN A 130 -39.56 -42.66 23.64
N THR A 131 -38.29 -43.05 23.69
CA THR A 131 -37.16 -42.15 24.01
C THR A 131 -36.96 -41.13 22.90
N VAL A 132 -37.07 -41.55 21.63
CA VAL A 132 -36.94 -40.64 20.49
C VAL A 132 -38.07 -39.61 20.45
N ILE A 133 -39.30 -40.04 20.75
CA ILE A 133 -40.46 -39.15 20.87
C ILE A 133 -40.33 -38.23 22.09
N ALA A 134 -39.86 -38.74 23.24
CA ALA A 134 -39.59 -37.93 24.43
C ALA A 134 -38.52 -36.87 24.16
N VAL A 135 -37.44 -37.22 23.47
CA VAL A 135 -36.39 -36.30 23.04
C VAL A 135 -36.94 -35.27 22.05
N ALA A 136 -37.76 -35.68 21.07
CA ALA A 136 -38.35 -34.76 20.12
C ALA A 136 -39.34 -33.77 20.78
N LEU A 137 -40.11 -34.22 21.77
CA LEU A 137 -41.01 -33.37 22.56
C LEU A 137 -40.22 -32.45 23.49
N ALA A 138 -39.18 -32.94 24.16
CA ALA A 138 -38.29 -32.12 24.99
C ALA A 138 -37.57 -31.05 24.15
N VAL A 139 -37.12 -31.39 22.94
CA VAL A 139 -36.55 -30.42 21.99
C VAL A 139 -37.60 -29.41 21.55
N LYS A 140 -38.83 -29.84 21.23
CA LYS A 140 -39.93 -28.92 20.88
C LYS A 140 -40.22 -27.95 22.03
N ASP A 141 -40.29 -28.44 23.26
CA ASP A 141 -40.60 -27.64 24.44
C ASP A 141 -39.43 -26.71 24.83
N LEU A 142 -38.18 -27.13 24.57
CA LEU A 142 -37.00 -26.27 24.62
C LEU A 142 -37.11 -25.12 23.61
N PHE A 143 -37.47 -25.41 22.36
CA PHE A 143 -37.62 -24.40 21.31
C PHE A 143 -38.79 -23.43 21.56
N VAL A 144 -39.94 -23.94 22.02
CA VAL A 144 -41.10 -23.11 22.40
C VAL A 144 -40.77 -22.26 23.63
N GLY A 145 -40.09 -22.83 24.61
CA GLY A 145 -39.64 -22.13 25.80
C GLY A 145 -38.58 -21.06 25.51
N VAL A 146 -37.68 -21.29 24.55
CA VAL A 146 -36.73 -20.27 24.07
C VAL A 146 -37.49 -19.16 23.33
N TYR A 147 -38.45 -19.50 22.46
CA TYR A 147 -39.24 -18.53 21.69
C TYR A 147 -40.10 -17.62 22.58
N GLU A 148 -40.86 -18.18 23.53
CA GLU A 148 -41.69 -17.38 24.43
C GLU A 148 -40.87 -16.45 25.32
N ARG A 149 -39.68 -16.88 25.77
CA ARG A 149 -38.84 -16.09 26.68
C ARG A 149 -38.00 -15.03 25.98
N LEU A 150 -37.63 -15.24 24.71
CA LEU A 150 -37.00 -14.23 23.86
C LEU A 150 -37.97 -13.10 23.47
N VAL A 151 -39.27 -13.43 23.34
CA VAL A 151 -40.33 -12.45 23.04
C VAL A 151 -40.82 -11.72 24.31
N LEU A 152 -40.78 -12.35 25.49
CA LEU A 152 -41.31 -11.79 26.75
C LEU A 152 -40.26 -11.15 27.70
N PHE A 153 -38.97 -11.09 27.33
CA PHE A 153 -37.91 -10.39 28.09
C PHE A 153 -37.86 -10.71 29.60
N ARG A 154 -38.05 -11.98 29.99
CA ARG A 154 -37.86 -12.41 31.39
C ARG A 154 -36.38 -12.65 31.67
N GLY A 155 -35.81 -11.90 32.62
CA GLY A 155 -34.38 -11.89 32.96
C GLY A 155 -33.93 -13.01 33.89
N GLU A 156 -34.01 -14.27 33.45
CA GLU A 156 -33.28 -15.39 34.08
C GLU A 156 -32.23 -15.94 33.11
N SER A 157 -31.07 -16.33 33.64
CA SER A 157 -29.89 -16.79 32.89
C SER A 157 -30.21 -18.01 32.02
N LEU A 158 -29.92 -17.91 30.71
CA LEU A 158 -30.26 -18.95 29.71
C LEU A 158 -29.20 -20.07 29.66
N PHE A 159 -27.96 -19.78 30.05
CA PHE A 159 -26.86 -20.73 30.04
C PHE A 159 -25.97 -20.57 31.28
N SER A 160 -25.06 -21.51 31.50
CA SER A 160 -24.02 -21.33 32.53
C SER A 160 -23.30 -19.98 32.33
N PRO A 161 -22.93 -19.24 33.41
CA PRO A 161 -22.21 -17.97 33.30
C PRO A 161 -20.97 -18.04 32.39
N ALA A 162 -20.34 -19.20 32.27
CA ALA A 162 -19.21 -19.42 31.37
C ALA A 162 -19.59 -19.34 29.88
N VAL A 163 -20.76 -19.87 29.49
CA VAL A 163 -21.29 -19.80 28.11
C VAL A 163 -21.68 -18.37 27.77
N GLU A 164 -22.40 -17.71 28.67
CA GLU A 164 -22.81 -16.31 28.49
C GLU A 164 -21.58 -15.39 28.35
N ALA A 165 -20.57 -15.54 29.22
CA ALA A 165 -19.32 -14.77 29.11
C ALA A 165 -18.56 -15.05 27.82
N THR A 166 -18.46 -16.30 27.38
CA THR A 166 -17.77 -16.66 26.12
C THR A 166 -18.51 -16.10 24.90
N PHE A 167 -19.85 -16.12 24.93
CA PHE A 167 -20.67 -15.53 23.89
C PHE A 167 -20.48 -14.01 23.79
N VAL A 168 -20.52 -13.29 24.93
CA VAL A 168 -20.27 -11.85 24.94
C VAL A 168 -18.87 -11.52 24.42
N VAL A 169 -17.84 -12.27 24.83
CA VAL A 169 -16.47 -12.08 24.33
C VAL A 169 -16.41 -12.27 22.82
N LEU A 170 -17.05 -13.32 22.28
CA LEU A 170 -17.11 -13.54 20.82
C LEU A 170 -17.85 -12.43 20.09
N VAL A 171 -18.99 -11.97 20.60
CA VAL A 171 -19.74 -10.87 20.00
C VAL A 171 -18.90 -9.59 19.98
N VAL A 172 -18.21 -9.27 21.08
CA VAL A 172 -17.32 -8.11 21.18
C VAL A 172 -16.13 -8.24 20.23
N VAL A 173 -15.45 -9.38 20.20
CA VAL A 173 -14.32 -9.62 19.28
C VAL A 173 -14.78 -9.57 17.81
N GLY A 174 -15.91 -10.19 17.50
CA GLY A 174 -16.50 -10.18 16.16
C GLY A 174 -16.95 -8.78 15.73
N TRP A 175 -17.43 -7.96 16.67
CA TRP A 175 -17.75 -6.55 16.43
C TRP A 175 -16.49 -5.72 16.19
N LEU A 176 -15.44 -5.89 17.00
CA LEU A 176 -14.16 -5.20 16.82
C LEU A 176 -13.47 -5.56 15.49
N ILE A 177 -13.53 -6.82 15.06
CA ILE A 177 -12.98 -7.26 13.76
C ILE A 177 -13.78 -6.68 12.59
N ARG A 178 -15.09 -6.48 12.77
CA ARG A 178 -15.99 -5.91 11.75
C ARG A 178 -16.13 -4.40 11.82
N MET A 179 -15.47 -3.73 12.77
CA MET A 179 -15.42 -2.27 12.77
C MET A 179 -14.58 -1.82 11.58
N ASP A 180 -15.26 -1.48 10.49
CA ASP A 180 -14.65 -0.70 9.43
C ASP A 180 -14.24 0.64 10.03
N ASN A 181 -12.94 0.91 10.08
CA ASN A 181 -12.41 2.23 10.40
C ASN A 181 -12.45 3.06 9.10
N PRO A 182 -13.44 3.95 8.93
CA PRO A 182 -13.54 4.74 7.72
C PRO A 182 -12.37 5.74 7.67
N VAL A 183 -11.72 5.82 6.51
CA VAL A 183 -10.65 6.78 6.25
C VAL A 183 -11.21 7.91 5.40
N TYR A 184 -11.05 9.15 5.88
CA TYR A 184 -11.57 10.34 5.23
C TYR A 184 -10.44 11.23 4.73
N LEU A 185 -10.66 11.88 3.59
CA LEU A 185 -9.77 12.92 3.08
C LEU A 185 -10.07 14.25 3.79
N LEU A 186 -9.16 14.70 4.66
CA LEU A 186 -9.33 15.96 5.38
C LEU A 186 -9.05 17.20 4.52
N SER A 187 -8.05 17.11 3.64
CA SER A 187 -7.57 18.24 2.84
C SER A 187 -6.82 17.75 1.62
N PHE A 188 -6.83 18.59 0.58
CA PHE A 188 -6.07 18.41 -0.64
C PHE A 188 -5.51 19.76 -1.09
N ALA A 189 -4.24 19.75 -1.48
CA ALA A 189 -3.51 20.91 -1.97
C ALA A 189 -2.60 20.50 -3.13
N THR A 190 -2.36 21.44 -4.05
CA THR A 190 -1.47 21.26 -5.20
C THR A 190 -0.45 22.40 -5.25
N PHE A 191 0.73 22.10 -5.79
CA PHE A 191 1.71 23.13 -6.09
C PHE A 191 1.27 23.89 -7.33
N LYS A 192 1.22 25.22 -7.22
CA LYS A 192 1.04 26.10 -8.37
C LYS A 192 2.38 26.74 -8.66
N ALA A 193 3.01 26.33 -9.75
CA ALA A 193 4.29 26.88 -10.16
C ALA A 193 4.19 28.39 -10.43
N PRO A 194 5.23 29.17 -10.09
CA PRO A 194 5.28 30.59 -10.38
C PRO A 194 5.37 30.85 -11.88
N ASP A 195 5.00 32.07 -12.30
CA ASP A 195 5.00 32.43 -13.72
C ASP A 195 6.38 32.35 -14.37
N SER A 196 7.46 32.50 -13.58
CA SER A 196 8.84 32.35 -14.04
C SER A 196 9.22 30.94 -14.49
N TRP A 197 8.41 29.93 -14.17
CA TRP A 197 8.61 28.53 -14.58
C TRP A 197 7.83 28.19 -15.85
N LYS A 198 6.93 29.07 -16.30
CA LYS A 198 6.10 28.81 -17.48
C LYS A 198 6.93 28.96 -18.75
N VAL A 199 6.79 27.99 -19.64
CA VAL A 199 7.43 27.98 -20.95
C VAL A 199 6.41 27.69 -22.06
N SER A 200 6.64 28.27 -23.23
CA SER A 200 5.92 27.96 -24.46
C SER A 200 6.38 26.65 -25.08
N HIS A 201 5.62 26.09 -26.02
CA HIS A 201 6.04 24.90 -26.76
C HIS A 201 7.35 25.13 -27.54
N GLU A 202 7.54 26.33 -28.10
CA GLU A 202 8.78 26.68 -28.79
C GLU A 202 9.97 26.69 -27.84
N GLN A 203 9.79 27.26 -26.64
CA GLN A 203 10.82 27.23 -25.60
C GLN A 203 11.12 25.80 -25.14
N ILE A 204 10.13 24.92 -25.05
CA ILE A 204 10.35 23.49 -24.73
C ILE A 204 11.23 22.83 -25.79
N VAL A 205 10.90 23.01 -27.08
CA VAL A 205 11.71 22.44 -28.17
C VAL A 205 13.14 22.99 -28.15
N GLU A 206 13.30 24.28 -27.88
CA GLU A 206 14.63 24.90 -27.77
C GLU A 206 15.42 24.38 -26.56
N MET A 207 14.78 24.18 -25.40
CA MET A 207 15.41 23.53 -24.25
C MET A 207 15.90 22.12 -24.60
N MET A 208 15.11 21.36 -25.37
CA MET A 208 15.45 20.01 -25.79
C MET A 208 16.61 20.01 -26.79
N ARG A 209 16.62 20.96 -27.75
CA ARG A 209 17.75 21.15 -28.66
C ARG A 209 19.06 21.40 -27.90
N ARG A 210 19.01 22.23 -26.85
CA ARG A 210 20.17 22.54 -25.99
C ARG A 210 20.67 21.38 -25.13
N GLN A 211 19.95 20.25 -25.10
CA GLN A 211 20.47 19.04 -24.44
C GLN A 211 21.49 18.28 -25.29
N GLU A 212 21.65 18.63 -26.57
CA GLU A 212 22.63 18.05 -27.50
C GLU A 212 22.53 16.53 -27.67
N CYS A 213 21.37 15.94 -27.34
CA CYS A 213 21.12 14.49 -27.42
C CYS A 213 19.97 14.12 -28.37
N PHE A 214 19.43 15.08 -29.12
CA PHE A 214 18.32 14.88 -30.05
C PHE A 214 18.71 15.31 -31.47
N THR A 215 18.23 14.57 -32.46
CA THR A 215 18.33 14.95 -33.88
C THR A 215 17.26 15.98 -34.25
N GLU A 216 17.45 16.76 -35.32
CA GLU A 216 16.42 17.69 -35.79
C GLU A 216 15.11 16.98 -36.18
N ASP A 217 15.18 15.77 -36.73
CA ASP A 217 13.98 14.95 -36.99
C ASP A 217 13.23 14.60 -35.69
N SER A 218 13.95 14.32 -34.60
CA SER A 218 13.36 14.04 -33.28
C SER A 218 12.72 15.29 -32.68
N LEU A 219 13.37 16.45 -32.83
CA LEU A 219 12.84 17.74 -32.36
C LEU A 219 11.59 18.15 -33.13
N GLU A 220 11.55 17.93 -34.44
CA GLU A 220 10.40 18.19 -35.27
C GLU A 220 9.23 17.23 -34.96
N PHE A 221 9.54 15.95 -34.69
CA PHE A 221 8.54 15.03 -34.14
C PHE A 221 7.99 15.51 -32.78
N MET A 222 8.86 15.95 -31.87
CA MET A 222 8.46 16.46 -30.55
C MET A 222 7.59 17.72 -30.67
N ARG A 223 7.90 18.62 -31.60
CA ARG A 223 7.08 19.80 -31.90
C ARG A 223 5.66 19.41 -32.29
N ARG A 224 5.50 18.43 -33.20
CA ARG A 224 4.17 17.91 -33.59
C ARG A 224 3.45 17.24 -32.42
N LEU A 225 4.17 16.54 -31.55
CA LEU A 225 3.60 15.90 -30.36
C LEU A 225 3.09 16.94 -29.35
N LEU A 226 3.85 18.00 -29.10
CA LEU A 226 3.46 19.07 -28.18
C LEU A 226 2.14 19.73 -28.60
N VAL A 227 1.96 20.04 -29.89
CA VAL A 227 0.72 20.61 -30.45
C VAL A 227 -0.50 19.70 -30.22
N ARG A 228 -0.30 18.38 -30.14
CA ARG A 228 -1.37 17.38 -29.94
C ARG A 228 -1.47 16.83 -28.51
N SER A 229 -0.59 17.25 -27.61
CA SER A 229 -0.46 16.69 -26.26
C SER A 229 -1.53 17.15 -25.26
N GLY A 230 -2.30 18.19 -25.60
CA GLY A 230 -3.22 18.84 -24.66
C GLY A 230 -2.54 19.76 -23.64
N THR A 231 -1.21 19.94 -23.71
CA THR A 231 -0.47 20.92 -22.89
C THR A 231 -0.58 22.33 -23.48
N GLY A 232 -0.68 23.34 -22.61
CA GLY A 232 -0.80 24.74 -23.03
C GLY A 232 0.55 25.44 -23.27
N GLN A 233 0.50 26.66 -23.84
CA GLN A 233 1.66 27.55 -24.06
C GLN A 233 2.24 28.19 -22.78
N SER A 234 1.96 27.59 -21.63
CA SER A 234 2.34 28.09 -20.30
C SER A 234 2.57 26.92 -19.35
N THR A 235 3.16 25.84 -19.87
CA THR A 235 3.46 24.63 -19.11
C THR A 235 4.65 24.92 -18.19
N ALA A 236 4.56 24.53 -16.92
CA ALA A 236 5.61 24.81 -15.95
C ALA A 236 6.76 23.78 -16.06
N TRP A 237 7.99 24.28 -16.09
CA TRP A 237 9.23 23.50 -16.04
C TRP A 237 10.16 24.08 -14.98
N PRO A 238 10.90 23.26 -14.22
CA PRO A 238 11.70 23.76 -13.12
C PRO A 238 12.91 24.58 -13.59
N PRO A 239 13.46 25.46 -12.72
CA PRO A 239 14.57 26.33 -13.08
C PRO A 239 15.81 25.59 -13.57
N GLY A 240 16.02 24.35 -13.09
CA GLY A 240 17.18 23.53 -13.43
C GLY A 240 17.36 23.30 -14.93
N ILE A 241 16.26 23.07 -15.66
CA ILE A 241 16.29 22.98 -17.13
C ILE A 241 16.02 24.32 -17.80
N VAL A 242 15.12 25.15 -17.28
CA VAL A 242 14.76 26.45 -17.89
C VAL A 242 15.97 27.38 -18.01
N GLN A 243 16.94 27.28 -17.10
CA GLN A 243 18.15 28.10 -17.16
C GLN A 243 18.97 27.90 -18.45
N CYS A 244 18.79 26.78 -19.16
CA CYS A 244 19.49 26.57 -20.42
C CYS A 244 19.09 27.57 -21.50
N LEU A 245 17.86 28.10 -21.46
CA LEU A 245 17.41 29.16 -22.38
C LEU A 245 18.21 30.46 -22.21
N LYS A 246 18.79 30.68 -21.03
CA LYS A 246 19.64 31.84 -20.71
C LYS A 246 21.12 31.64 -21.06
N GLY A 247 21.46 30.56 -21.75
CA GLY A 247 22.84 30.24 -22.14
C GLY A 247 23.66 29.52 -21.06
N MET A 248 23.03 29.14 -19.94
CA MET A 248 23.66 28.29 -18.92
C MET A 248 23.51 26.82 -19.27
N LYS A 249 24.30 25.92 -18.66
CA LYS A 249 24.08 24.48 -18.79
C LYS A 249 22.88 24.04 -17.93
N THR A 250 22.09 23.05 -18.35
CA THR A 250 21.05 22.42 -17.51
C THR A 250 21.65 21.96 -16.18
N ASP A 251 21.04 22.36 -15.06
CA ASP A 251 21.38 21.82 -13.74
C ASP A 251 20.89 20.37 -13.68
N ARG A 252 21.80 19.45 -13.38
CA ARG A 252 21.52 18.02 -13.16
C ARG A 252 22.13 17.55 -11.83
N THR A 253 22.40 18.50 -10.93
CA THR A 253 23.04 18.25 -9.64
C THR A 253 22.01 17.80 -8.62
N ILE A 254 22.44 16.99 -7.64
CA ILE A 254 21.60 16.58 -6.52
C ILE A 254 21.11 17.80 -5.73
N GLU A 255 21.93 18.85 -5.64
CA GLU A 255 21.60 20.13 -5.02
C GLU A 255 20.47 20.86 -5.78
N GLY A 256 20.51 20.84 -7.12
CA GLY A 256 19.45 21.34 -7.99
C GLY A 256 18.12 20.63 -7.74
N SER A 257 18.12 19.30 -7.83
CA SER A 257 16.93 18.48 -7.59
C SER A 257 16.40 18.65 -6.16
N ARG A 258 17.29 18.78 -5.16
CA ARG A 258 16.91 19.06 -3.76
C ARG A 258 16.22 20.41 -3.63
N ARG A 259 16.73 21.47 -4.27
CA ARG A 259 16.10 22.80 -4.24
C ARG A 259 14.71 22.80 -4.87
N GLU A 260 14.53 22.08 -5.98
CA GLU A 260 13.20 21.88 -6.58
C GLU A 260 12.28 21.13 -5.61
N ALA A 261 12.74 20.02 -5.04
CA ALA A 261 11.98 19.21 -4.10
C ALA A 261 11.54 20.02 -2.87
N GLU A 262 12.45 20.78 -2.25
CA GLU A 262 12.14 21.65 -1.12
C GLU A 262 11.08 22.70 -1.49
N THR A 263 11.23 23.34 -2.65
CA THR A 263 10.30 24.37 -3.13
C THR A 263 8.89 23.81 -3.30
N VAL A 264 8.77 22.66 -3.97
CA VAL A 264 7.47 22.05 -4.30
C VAL A 264 6.83 21.39 -3.08
N ILE A 265 7.59 20.57 -2.36
CA ILE A 265 7.06 19.76 -1.26
C ILE A 265 6.71 20.64 -0.07
N PHE A 266 7.56 21.62 0.32
CA PHE A 266 7.26 22.46 1.47
C PHE A 266 6.01 23.31 1.26
N ASP A 267 5.81 23.87 0.06
CA ASP A 267 4.61 24.63 -0.28
C ASP A 267 3.33 23.78 -0.18
N ILE A 268 3.33 22.58 -0.75
CA ILE A 268 2.16 21.67 -0.71
C ILE A 268 1.87 21.25 0.73
N VAL A 269 2.90 20.85 1.49
CA VAL A 269 2.75 20.38 2.88
C VAL A 269 2.19 21.50 3.76
N GLU A 270 2.75 22.70 3.67
CA GLU A 270 2.26 23.86 4.43
C GLU A 270 0.79 24.17 4.10
N LYS A 271 0.44 24.22 2.80
CA LYS A 271 -0.94 24.46 2.35
C LYS A 271 -1.90 23.37 2.83
N ALA A 272 -1.51 22.10 2.71
CA ALA A 272 -2.32 20.96 3.10
C ALA A 272 -2.63 20.97 4.60
N LEU A 273 -1.59 21.16 5.44
CA LEU A 273 -1.71 21.21 6.90
C LEU A 273 -2.52 22.43 7.35
N LYS A 274 -2.26 23.61 6.78
CA LYS A 274 -3.00 24.83 7.08
C LYS A 274 -4.47 24.72 6.72
N LYS A 275 -4.80 24.18 5.55
CA LYS A 275 -6.18 23.95 5.10
C LYS A 275 -6.91 22.91 5.96
N ALA A 276 -6.20 21.87 6.40
CA ALA A 276 -6.72 20.88 7.33
C ALA A 276 -6.84 21.40 8.78
N LYS A 277 -6.18 22.51 9.12
CA LYS A 277 -6.00 23.01 10.50
C LYS A 277 -5.36 21.98 11.42
N VAL A 278 -4.36 21.25 10.91
CA VAL A 278 -3.65 20.17 11.62
C VAL A 278 -2.20 20.60 11.87
N SER A 279 -1.71 20.38 13.10
CA SER A 279 -0.31 20.60 13.43
C SER A 279 0.59 19.50 12.84
N PRO A 280 1.82 19.80 12.38
CA PRO A 280 2.76 18.78 11.93
C PRO A 280 3.01 17.65 12.94
N LYS A 281 2.91 17.94 14.25
CA LYS A 281 3.08 16.95 15.32
C LYS A 281 1.91 15.98 15.47
N GLU A 282 0.78 16.25 14.82
CA GLU A 282 -0.38 15.36 14.83
C GLU A 282 -0.38 14.36 13.67
N ILE A 283 0.59 14.44 12.76
CA ILE A 283 0.72 13.49 11.66
C ILE A 283 1.41 12.23 12.19
N ASP A 284 0.74 11.09 12.02
CA ASP A 284 1.21 9.78 12.47
C ASP A 284 1.92 9.01 11.36
N VAL A 285 1.51 9.25 10.10
CA VAL A 285 2.03 8.59 8.91
C VAL A 285 2.38 9.62 7.85
N LEU A 286 3.60 9.58 7.33
CA LEU A 286 4.06 10.38 6.19
C LEU A 286 4.40 9.45 5.03
N VAL A 287 3.76 9.64 3.89
CA VAL A 287 4.10 8.94 2.64
C VAL A 287 4.52 9.98 1.63
N ILE A 288 5.74 9.89 1.11
CA ILE A 288 6.20 10.71 -0.01
C ILE A 288 6.56 9.78 -1.16
N ASN A 289 6.00 10.03 -2.33
CA ASN A 289 6.42 9.38 -3.56
C ASN A 289 7.08 10.37 -4.52
N CYS A 290 8.19 9.92 -5.12
CA CYS A 290 8.92 10.58 -6.19
C CYS A 290 9.78 9.54 -6.91
N SER A 291 9.55 9.31 -8.20
CA SER A 291 10.25 8.24 -8.94
C SER A 291 11.62 8.67 -9.42
N LEU A 292 11.76 9.94 -9.83
CA LEU A 292 12.98 10.45 -10.46
C LEU A 292 14.04 10.93 -9.46
N PHE A 293 13.67 11.19 -8.21
CA PHE A 293 14.60 11.69 -7.20
C PHE A 293 14.37 11.04 -5.82
N SER A 294 15.30 10.17 -5.42
CA SER A 294 15.30 9.48 -4.11
C SER A 294 16.65 9.65 -3.40
N PRO A 295 16.93 10.84 -2.84
CA PRO A 295 18.21 11.15 -2.21
C PRO A 295 18.40 10.46 -0.85
N THR A 296 19.63 10.50 -0.34
CA THR A 296 19.96 10.26 1.07
C THR A 296 20.53 11.54 1.69
N PRO A 297 19.97 12.08 2.78
CA PRO A 297 18.74 11.69 3.47
C PRO A 297 17.48 11.76 2.57
N SER A 298 16.44 11.00 2.92
CA SER A 298 15.22 10.88 2.11
C SER A 298 14.36 12.15 2.09
N LEU A 299 13.44 12.26 1.13
CA LEU A 299 12.47 13.36 1.07
C LEU A 299 11.58 13.39 2.32
N CYS A 300 11.25 12.21 2.87
CA CYS A 300 10.54 12.13 4.14
C CYS A 300 11.35 12.76 5.28
N ALA A 301 12.64 12.44 5.40
CA ALA A 301 13.51 12.99 6.44
C ALA A 301 13.61 14.53 6.32
N MET A 302 13.71 15.04 5.09
CA MET A 302 13.70 16.47 4.80
C MET A 302 12.42 17.15 5.31
N VAL A 303 11.24 16.58 5.05
CA VAL A 303 9.95 17.12 5.53
C VAL A 303 9.83 17.03 7.05
N ILE A 304 10.17 15.87 7.64
CA ILE A 304 10.12 15.66 9.09
C ILE A 304 10.96 16.70 9.82
N SER A 305 12.19 16.93 9.33
CA SER A 305 13.09 17.92 9.88
C SER A 305 12.56 19.35 9.72
N LYS A 306 12.09 19.72 8.51
CA LYS A 306 11.61 21.07 8.21
C LYS A 306 10.40 21.48 9.05
N PHE A 307 9.44 20.59 9.22
CA PHE A 307 8.17 20.88 9.90
C PHE A 307 8.16 20.49 11.39
N GLY A 308 9.26 19.93 11.91
CA GLY A 308 9.36 19.53 13.32
C GLY A 308 8.33 18.46 13.68
N MET A 309 8.12 17.49 12.79
CA MET A 309 7.24 16.34 13.03
C MET A 309 7.78 15.46 14.17
N ARG A 310 6.96 14.56 14.71
CA ARG A 310 7.37 13.70 15.83
C ARG A 310 8.45 12.71 15.38
N SER A 311 9.32 12.32 16.32
CA SER A 311 10.41 11.37 16.05
C SER A 311 9.95 9.92 15.83
N ASP A 312 8.72 9.61 16.23
CA ASP A 312 8.10 8.28 16.13
C ASP A 312 7.13 8.16 14.93
N ILE A 313 7.12 9.16 14.04
CA ILE A 313 6.31 9.14 12.82
C ILE A 313 6.68 7.96 11.92
N GLN A 314 5.68 7.30 11.36
CA GLN A 314 5.90 6.26 10.35
C GLN A 314 6.11 6.92 8.98
N SER A 315 7.33 6.85 8.44
CA SER A 315 7.67 7.51 7.18
C SER A 315 7.97 6.51 6.06
N TYR A 316 7.31 6.68 4.91
CA TYR A 316 7.47 5.85 3.72
C TYR A 316 7.90 6.69 2.53
N ASN A 317 9.15 6.51 2.08
CA ASN A 317 9.67 7.17 0.89
C ASN A 317 9.63 6.20 -0.30
N LEU A 318 8.66 6.39 -1.18
CA LEU A 318 8.40 5.48 -2.30
C LEU A 318 9.02 6.03 -3.60
N SER A 319 9.65 5.15 -4.38
CA SER A 319 10.28 5.50 -5.66
C SER A 319 10.08 4.38 -6.68
N GLY A 320 10.31 4.66 -7.97
CA GLY A 320 10.26 3.66 -9.04
C GLY A 320 8.87 3.18 -9.48
N MET A 321 7.77 3.74 -8.95
CA MET A 321 6.40 3.32 -9.30
C MET A 321 5.78 4.09 -10.47
N GLY A 322 6.39 5.20 -10.90
CA GLY A 322 5.92 6.02 -12.03
C GLY A 322 4.56 6.68 -11.77
N CYS A 323 3.81 6.94 -12.84
CA CYS A 323 2.58 7.74 -12.78
C CYS A 323 1.46 7.15 -11.89
N GLY A 324 1.51 5.86 -11.55
CA GLY A 324 0.56 5.21 -10.64
C GLY A 324 0.88 5.40 -9.16
N ALA A 325 2.04 5.97 -8.83
CA ALA A 325 2.58 6.06 -7.46
C ALA A 325 1.64 6.76 -6.48
N SER A 326 0.91 7.78 -6.94
CA SER A 326 -0.01 8.56 -6.10
C SER A 326 -1.13 7.69 -5.51
N LEU A 327 -1.80 6.88 -6.33
CA LEU A 327 -2.89 6.01 -5.87
C LEU A 327 -2.38 4.89 -4.96
N ILE A 328 -1.20 4.33 -5.25
CA ILE A 328 -0.55 3.33 -4.39
C ILE A 328 -0.23 3.95 -3.02
N SER A 329 0.26 5.19 -2.99
CA SER A 329 0.59 5.90 -1.75
C SER A 329 -0.65 6.19 -0.89
N VAL A 330 -1.77 6.55 -1.53
CA VAL A 330 -3.06 6.72 -0.84
C VAL A 330 -3.58 5.38 -0.31
N GLY A 331 -3.46 4.30 -1.09
CA GLY A 331 -3.81 2.95 -0.66
C GLY A 331 -2.99 2.49 0.55
N LEU A 332 -1.66 2.69 0.51
CA LEU A 332 -0.78 2.41 1.63
C LEU A 332 -1.18 3.20 2.88
N ALA A 333 -1.42 4.51 2.74
CA ALA A 333 -1.85 5.35 3.85
C ALA A 333 -3.18 4.86 4.46
N LYS A 334 -4.14 4.48 3.62
CA LYS A 334 -5.42 3.89 4.06
C LYS A 334 -5.18 2.60 4.85
N ASP A 335 -4.41 1.66 4.30
CA ASP A 335 -4.18 0.35 4.94
C ASP A 335 -3.46 0.50 6.29
N VAL A 336 -2.49 1.42 6.39
CA VAL A 336 -1.80 1.72 7.65
C VAL A 336 -2.76 2.35 8.66
N LEU A 337 -3.59 3.31 8.25
CA LEU A 337 -4.57 3.95 9.13
C LEU A 337 -5.65 2.97 9.62
N GLN A 338 -6.15 2.09 8.75
CA GLN A 338 -7.18 1.11 9.11
C GLN A 338 -6.69 0.07 10.12
N ARG A 339 -5.40 -0.27 10.07
CA ARG A 339 -4.75 -1.16 11.05
C ARG A 339 -4.39 -0.46 12.36
N SER A 340 -4.48 0.86 12.44
CA SER A 340 -4.25 1.59 13.68
C SER A 340 -5.47 1.47 14.61
N ALA A 341 -5.27 0.89 15.79
CA ALA A 341 -6.33 0.68 16.78
C ALA A 341 -6.97 1.99 17.30
N PHE A 342 -6.25 3.11 17.22
CA PHE A 342 -6.68 4.41 17.74
C PHE A 342 -6.95 5.45 16.64
N GLY A 343 -7.05 5.00 15.38
CA GLY A 343 -7.08 5.89 14.23
C GLY A 343 -5.75 6.62 14.03
N GLY A 344 -5.76 7.69 13.23
CA GLY A 344 -4.58 8.51 12.99
C GLY A 344 -4.75 9.49 11.82
N LYS A 345 -3.73 10.31 11.60
CA LYS A 345 -3.65 11.25 10.47
C LYS A 345 -2.47 10.87 9.58
N ALA A 346 -2.75 10.67 8.30
CA ALA A 346 -1.73 10.45 7.29
C ALA A 346 -1.58 11.67 6.38
N LEU A 347 -0.33 12.00 6.04
CA LEU A 347 0.01 12.99 5.02
C LEU A 347 0.65 12.25 3.83
N VAL A 348 0.03 12.37 2.67
CA VAL A 348 0.53 11.80 1.41
C VAL A 348 0.98 12.93 0.50
N VAL A 349 2.24 12.89 0.06
CA VAL A 349 2.81 13.83 -0.91
C VAL A 349 3.22 13.04 -2.15
N SER A 350 2.80 13.52 -3.32
CA SER A 350 3.16 12.94 -4.61
C SER A 350 3.72 14.04 -5.49
N THR A 351 4.93 13.83 -6.01
CA THR A 351 5.61 14.80 -6.87
C THR A 351 6.64 14.12 -7.74
N GLU A 352 6.98 14.73 -8.86
CA GLU A 352 8.07 14.30 -9.73
C GLU A 352 9.07 15.46 -9.83
N ILE A 353 10.32 15.20 -9.46
CA ILE A 353 11.40 16.18 -9.51
C ILE A 353 12.21 15.91 -10.77
N ILE A 354 12.30 16.91 -11.66
CA ILE A 354 12.80 16.72 -13.03
C ILE A 354 14.05 17.56 -13.37
N THR A 355 14.59 18.31 -12.40
CA THR A 355 15.97 18.83 -12.42
C THR A 355 16.95 17.68 -12.25
#